data_AF-A0A1U7DJT7-F1
#
_entry.id   AF-A0A1U7DJT7-F1
#
_cell.length_a   1.000
_cell.length_b   1.000
_cell.length_c   1.000
_cell.angle_alpha   90.00
_cell.angle_beta   90.00
_cell.angle_gamma   90.00
#
_symmetry.space_group_name_H-M   'P 1'
#
loop_
_entity.id
_entity.type
_entity.pdbx_description
1 polymer ?
#
loop_
_entity_poly.entity_id
_entity_poly.type
_entity_poly.pdbx_seq_one_letter_code
_entity_poly.pdbx_strand_id
1 'polypeptide(L)' 'MRLKRPVAIVVGLIGTALLFTFVIGLSKSISTGFAGFTGGLPFMIIAIVVLAMAAYDYYEECVKRRR' A
#
# COMPACT_ATOMS: atom_id res chain seq x y z
N MET A 1 8.83 -3.68 19.76
CA MET A 1 9.87 -4.58 19.20
C MET A 1 10.94 -3.72 18.52
N ARG A 2 12.16 -3.58 19.06
CA ARG A 2 13.22 -2.76 18.45
C ARG A 2 13.90 -3.56 17.33
N LEU A 3 13.40 -3.48 16.10
CA LEU A 3 14.10 -4.07 14.94
C LEU A 3 15.39 -3.28 14.63
N LYS A 4 16.43 -4.00 14.21
CA LYS A 4 17.66 -3.37 13.68
C LYS A 4 17.30 -2.60 12.39
N ARG A 5 17.82 -1.38 12.24
CA ARG A 5 17.55 -0.47 11.09
C ARG A 5 17.48 -1.16 9.72
N PRO A 6 18.46 -2.00 9.29
CA PRO A 6 18.38 -2.65 7.98
C PRO A 6 17.21 -3.63 7.87
N VAL A 7 16.87 -4.34 8.95
CA VAL A 7 15.77 -5.30 8.97
C VAL A 7 14.43 -4.58 8.87
N ALA A 8 14.27 -3.44 9.57
CA ALA A 8 13.05 -2.64 9.49
C ALA A 8 12.79 -2.13 8.07
N ILE A 9 13.83 -1.66 7.37
CA ILE A 9 13.72 -1.17 5.99
C ILE A 9 13.35 -2.30 5.03
N VAL A 10 14.01 -3.46 5.13
CA VAL A 10 13.77 -4.60 4.23
C VAL A 10 12.39 -5.21 4.47
N VAL A 11 12.02 -5.46 5.73
CA VAL A 11 10.71 -6.03 6.07
C VAL A 11 9.59 -5.05 5.77
N GLY A 12 9.79 -3.76 6.04
CA GLY A 12 8.86 -2.70 5.65
C GLY A 12 8.65 -2.66 4.14
N LEU A 13 9.73 -2.74 3.35
CA LEU A 13 9.65 -2.70 1.89
C LEU A 13 8.86 -3.91 1.36
N ILE A 14 9.15 -5.11 1.87
CA ILE A 14 8.45 -6.34 1.49
C ILE A 14 6.96 -6.23 1.85
N GLY A 15 6.65 -5.77 3.06
CA GLY A 15 5.27 -5.58 3.51
C GLY A 15 4.49 -4.58 2.65
N THR A 16 5.06 -3.40 2.39
CA THR A 16 4.45 -2.38 1.54
C THR A 16 4.30 -2.87 0.10
N ALA A 17 5.28 -3.59 -0.46
CA ALA A 17 5.19 -4.15 -1.80
C ALA A 17 4.09 -5.22 -1.94
N LEU A 18 3.93 -6.09 -0.93
CA LEU A 18 2.82 -7.06 -0.87
C LEU A 18 1.46 -6.36 -0.76
N LEU A 19 1.35 -5.32 0.06
CA LEU A 19 0.14 -4.51 0.18
C LEU A 19 -0.21 -3.84 -1.16
N PHE A 20 0.78 -3.26 -1.83
CA PHE A 20 0.63 -2.64 -3.15
C PHE A 20 0.12 -3.63 -4.20
N THR A 21 0.78 -4.78 -4.33
CA THR A 21 0.38 -5.81 -5.31
C THR A 21 -1.02 -6.36 -5.02
N PHE A 22 -1.37 -6.54 -3.74
CA PHE A 22 -2.70 -6.96 -3.34
C PHE A 22 -3.78 -5.92 -3.67
N VAL A 23 -3.61 -4.66 -3.28
CA VAL A 23 -4.61 -3.59 -3.50
C VAL A 23 -4.81 -3.30 -4.98
N ILE A 24 -3.74 -3.31 -5.78
CA ILE A 24 -3.83 -3.16 -7.23
C ILE A 24 -4.56 -4.35 -7.85
N GLY A 25 -4.26 -5.57 -7.41
CA GLY A 25 -4.96 -6.79 -7.85
C GLY A 25 -6.44 -6.77 -7.52
N LEU A 26 -6.81 -6.35 -6.30
CA LEU A 26 -8.19 -6.16 -5.88
C LEU A 26 -8.89 -5.08 -6.72
N SER A 27 -8.24 -3.94 -6.95
CA SER A 27 -8.79 -2.85 -7.77
C SER A 27 -9.11 -3.29 -9.17
N LYS A 28 -8.19 -4.05 -9.80
CA LYS A 28 -8.39 -4.56 -11.14
C LYS A 28 -9.54 -5.56 -11.16
N SER A 29 -9.57 -6.51 -10.22
CA SER A 29 -10.62 -7.54 -10.13
C SER A 29 -12.01 -6.94 -9.92
N ILE A 30 -12.16 -5.94 -9.05
CA ILE A 30 -13.45 -5.29 -8.77
C ILE A 30 -13.90 -4.43 -9.96
N SER A 31 -12.98 -3.65 -10.55
CA SER A 31 -13.32 -2.77 -11.67
C SER A 31 -13.65 -3.50 -12.97
N THR A 32 -13.03 -4.66 -13.24
CA THR A 32 -13.36 -5.47 -14.43
C THR A 32 -14.41 -6.54 -14.17
N GLY A 33 -14.55 -7.01 -12.93
CA GLY A 33 -15.40 -8.16 -12.59
C GLY A 33 -16.76 -7.84 -11.97
N PHE A 34 -16.86 -6.83 -11.10
CA PHE A 34 -18.05 -6.64 -10.25
C PHE A 34 -18.92 -5.42 -10.59
N ALA A 35 -18.33 -4.29 -10.99
CA ALA A 35 -19.06 -3.02 -10.98
C ALA A 35 -18.98 -2.20 -12.30
N GLY A 36 -18.21 -2.66 -13.29
CA GLY A 36 -17.88 -1.87 -14.48
C GLY A 36 -17.07 -0.60 -14.15
N PHE A 37 -16.76 0.21 -15.17
CA PHE A 37 -15.90 1.41 -15.02
C PHE A 37 -16.47 2.45 -14.04
N THR A 38 -17.80 2.63 -14.04
CA THR A 38 -18.50 3.62 -13.19
C THR A 38 -18.60 3.18 -11.73
N GLY A 39 -18.75 1.88 -11.47
CA GLY A 39 -18.77 1.35 -10.11
C GLY A 39 -17.38 1.07 -9.52
N GLY A 40 -16.36 0.89 -10.38
CA GLY A 40 -14.95 0.77 -9.98
C GLY A 40 -14.27 2.09 -9.62
N LEU A 41 -14.78 3.21 -10.11
CA LEU A 41 -14.26 4.57 -9.86
C LEU A 41 -14.15 4.93 -8.37
N PRO A 42 -15.19 4.76 -7.51
CA PRO A 42 -15.07 5.02 -6.08
C PRO A 42 -14.04 4.10 -5.40
N PHE A 43 -13.94 2.84 -5.83
CA PHE A 43 -12.93 1.92 -5.31
C PHE A 43 -11.51 2.36 -5.68
N MET A 44 -11.30 2.84 -6.91
CA MET A 44 -10.00 3.33 -7.37
C MET A 44 -9.52 4.54 -6.56
N ILE A 45 -10.41 5.45 -6.19
CA ILE A 45 -10.09 6.60 -5.32
C ILE A 45 -9.63 6.11 -3.94
N ILE A 46 -10.37 5.19 -3.34
CA ILE A 46 -10.01 4.60 -2.03
C ILE A 46 -8.65 3.88 -2.12
N ALA A 47 -8.44 3.08 -3.17
CA ALA A 47 -7.19 2.37 -3.40
C ALA A 47 -5.99 3.33 -3.49
N ILE A 48 -6.13 4.46 -4.21
CA ILE A 48 -5.08 5.48 -4.30
C ILE A 48 -4.77 6.09 -2.92
N VAL A 49 -5.80 6.42 -2.14
CA VAL A 49 -5.62 7.00 -0.80
C VAL A 49 -4.91 6.02 0.13
N VAL A 50 -5.31 4.74 0.11
CA VAL A 50 -4.69 3.69 0.94
C VAL A 50 -3.24 3.45 0.53
N LEU A 51 -2.94 3.40 -0.77
CA LEU A 51 -1.57 3.25 -1.27
C LEU A 51 -0.69 4.45 -0.87
N ALA A 52 -1.23 5.66 -0.94
CA ALA A 52 -0.52 6.87 -0.49
C ALA A 52 -0.24 6.84 1.02
N MET A 53 -1.21 6.43 1.84
CA MET A 53 -1.00 6.25 3.28
C MET A 53 0.03 5.15 3.58
N ALA A 54 -0.04 4.00 2.89
CA ALA A 54 0.92 2.92 3.08
C ALA A 54 2.35 3.32 2.70
N ALA A 55 2.51 4.11 1.64
CA ALA A 55 3.81 4.66 1.26
C ALA A 55 4.31 5.70 2.27
N TYR A 56 3.41 6.54 2.81
CA TYR A 56 3.74 7.51 3.84
C TYR A 56 4.15 6.83 5.16
N ASP A 57 3.42 5.80 5.58
CA ASP A 57 3.73 5.00 6.76
C ASP A 57 5.10 4.31 6.62
N TYR A 58 5.38 3.70 5.46
CA TYR A 58 6.70 3.15 5.17
C TYR A 58 7.80 4.21 5.27
N TYR A 59 7.59 5.38 4.68
CA TYR A 59 8.55 6.47 4.71
C TYR A 59 8.77 7.00 6.14
N GLU A 60 7.71 7.20 6.92
CA GLU A 60 7.83 7.71 8.29
C GLU A 60 8.51 6.71 9.22
N GLU A 61 8.05 5.45 9.20
CA GLU A 61 8.48 4.39 10.13
C GLU A 61 9.88 3.85 9.79
N CYS A 62 10.21 3.70 8.49
CA CYS A 62 11.47 3.08 8.05
C CYS A 62 12.55 4.08 7.62
N VAL A 63 12.17 5.24 7.05
CA VAL A 63 13.13 6.20 6.46
C VAL A 63 13.32 7.44 7.35
N LYS A 64 12.23 8.03 7.85
CA LYS A 64 12.24 9.29 8.61
C LYS A 64 12.57 9.09 10.08
N ARG A 65 12.57 7.86 10.59
CA ARG A 65 12.95 7.49 11.97
C ARG A 65 14.45 7.75 12.23
N ARG A 66 14.79 9.04 12.25
CA ARG A 66 16.09 9.63 12.58
C ARG A 66 15.89 10.65 13.71
N ARG A 67 15.23 10.25 14.80
CA ARG A 67 15.46 10.69 16.18
C ARG A 67 15.04 9.58 17.13
#